data_AF-A0AAQ3SI21-F1
#
_entry.id   AF-A0AAQ3SI21-F1
#
_cell.length_a   1.000
_cell.length_b   1.000
_cell.length_c   1.000
_cell.angle_alpha   90.00
_cell.angle_beta   90.00
_cell.angle_gamma   90.00
#
_symmetry.space_group_name_H-M   'P 1'
#
loop_
_entity.id
_entity.type
_entity.pdbx_description
1 polymer ?
#
loop_
_entity_poly.entity_id
_entity_poly.type
_entity_poly.pdbx_seq_one_letter_code
_entity_poly.pdbx_strand_id
1 'polypeptide(L)'
;MQYEQSFIHLSQYSPRDVADDPSRAARLLSGFDSKLMMHLGRHYQSFTELVDTTLDMENRLCVANEDQKRKRQANSAPGSSQKQKANYQQQ
;
A
#
# COMPACT_ATOMS: atom_id res chain seq x y z
N MET A 1 17.53 -4.39 -4.27
CA MET A 1 18.58 -5.44 -4.15
C MET A 1 18.80 -6.00 -2.73
N GLN A 2 18.95 -5.21 -1.65
CA GLN A 2 19.24 -5.77 -0.31
C GLN A 2 18.15 -6.72 0.25
N TYR A 3 16.88 -6.45 -0.04
CA TYR A 3 15.76 -7.27 0.45
C TYR A 3 15.79 -8.69 -0.13
N GLU A 4 16.01 -8.80 -1.43
CA GLU A 4 16.01 -10.07 -2.14
C GLU A 4 17.16 -10.99 -1.69
N GLN A 5 18.36 -10.43 -1.53
CA GLN A 5 19.51 -11.16 -1.00
C GLN A 5 19.27 -11.64 0.44
N SER A 6 18.65 -10.80 1.27
CA SER A 6 18.29 -11.17 2.65
C SER A 6 17.22 -12.26 2.68
N PHE A 7 16.22 -12.17 1.79
CA PHE A 7 15.19 -13.18 1.65
C PHE A 7 15.77 -14.52 1.19
N ILE A 8 16.66 -14.52 0.19
CA ILE A 8 17.36 -15.73 -0.27
C ILE A 8 18.20 -16.32 0.85
N HIS A 9 18.94 -15.50 1.61
CA HIS A 9 19.73 -15.99 2.74
C HIS A 9 18.85 -16.63 3.82
N LEU A 10 17.74 -15.99 4.19
CA LEU A 10 16.79 -16.53 5.18
C LEU A 10 16.04 -17.78 4.67
N SER A 11 15.82 -17.87 3.35
CA SER A 11 15.14 -19.01 2.73
C SER A 11 15.89 -20.33 2.91
N GLN A 12 17.21 -20.26 3.12
CA GLN A 12 18.07 -21.43 3.38
C GLN A 12 17.68 -22.16 4.67
N TYR A 13 17.04 -21.48 5.61
CA TYR A 13 16.57 -22.08 6.87
C TYR A 13 15.18 -22.72 6.77
N SER A 14 14.47 -22.55 5.64
CA SER A 14 13.17 -23.21 5.37
C SER A 14 13.11 -23.79 3.96
N PRO A 15 14.07 -24.64 3.55
CA PRO A 15 14.24 -25.05 2.16
C PRO A 15 13.05 -25.85 1.60
N ARG A 16 12.19 -26.44 2.46
CA ARG A 16 10.96 -27.12 2.03
C ARG A 16 9.84 -26.15 1.63
N ASP A 17 9.76 -24.99 2.27
CA ASP A 17 8.65 -24.04 2.07
C ASP A 17 8.91 -23.04 0.93
N VAL A 18 10.17 -22.86 0.55
CA VAL A 18 10.63 -21.82 -0.37
C VAL A 18 11.71 -22.34 -1.35
N ALA A 19 11.58 -23.61 -1.73
CA ALA A 19 12.54 -24.33 -2.57
C ALA A 19 12.71 -23.71 -3.97
N ASP A 20 11.62 -23.19 -4.53
CA ASP A 20 11.54 -22.64 -5.87
C ASP A 20 10.85 -21.27 -5.88
N ASP A 21 11.01 -20.54 -6.98
CA ASP A 21 10.42 -19.22 -7.19
C ASP A 21 8.88 -19.18 -7.00
N PRO A 22 8.11 -20.14 -7.54
CA PRO A 22 6.67 -20.23 -7.26
C PRO A 22 6.34 -20.32 -5.77
N SER A 23 7.07 -21.14 -5.02
CA SER A 23 6.86 -21.33 -3.59
C SER A 23 7.25 -20.07 -2.80
N ARG A 24 8.35 -19.41 -3.19
CA ARG A 24 8.76 -18.11 -2.62
C ARG A 24 7.73 -17.03 -2.85
N ALA A 25 7.22 -16.94 -4.08
CA ALA A 25 6.17 -16.00 -4.44
C ALA A 25 4.87 -16.27 -3.66
N ALA A 26 4.44 -17.53 -3.58
CA ALA A 26 3.26 -17.91 -2.79
C ALA A 26 3.41 -17.54 -1.31
N ARG A 27 4.58 -17.80 -0.72
CA ARG A 27 4.87 -17.46 0.68
C ARG A 27 4.86 -15.96 0.91
N LEU A 28 5.48 -15.19 0.01
CA LEU A 28 5.50 -13.73 0.08
C LEU A 28 4.07 -13.15 -0.05
N LEU A 29 3.31 -13.59 -1.06
CA LEU A 29 1.92 -13.16 -1.30
C LEU A 29 1.02 -13.47 -0.11
N SER A 30 1.21 -14.61 0.56
CA SER A 30 0.43 -14.99 1.75
C SER A 30 0.63 -14.05 2.94
N GLY A 31 1.77 -13.34 2.98
CA GLY A 31 2.08 -12.36 4.02
C GLY A 31 1.51 -10.97 3.76
N PHE A 32 0.96 -10.70 2.57
CA PHE A 32 0.44 -9.39 2.23
C PHE A 32 -1.00 -9.15 2.68
N ASP A 33 -1.31 -7.89 2.97
CA ASP A 33 -2.69 -7.41 3.11
C ASP A 33 -3.49 -7.66 1.82
N SER A 34 -4.80 -7.90 1.96
CA SER A 34 -5.70 -8.23 0.85
C SER A 34 -5.67 -7.23 -0.31
N LYS A 35 -5.43 -5.94 -0.06
CA LYS A 35 -5.29 -4.90 -1.10
C LYS A 35 -4.03 -5.08 -1.91
N LEU A 36 -2.89 -5.32 -1.25
CA LEU A 36 -1.63 -5.59 -1.94
C LEU A 36 -1.74 -6.89 -2.73
N MET A 37 -2.28 -7.93 -2.11
CA MET A 37 -2.47 -9.24 -2.75
C MET A 37 -3.38 -9.15 -3.99
N MET A 38 -4.47 -8.38 -3.94
CA MET A 38 -5.37 -8.20 -5.09
C MET A 38 -4.69 -7.53 -6.28
N HIS A 39 -3.74 -6.64 -6.01
CA HIS A 39 -2.98 -5.96 -7.06
C HIS A 39 -1.80 -6.78 -7.59
N LEU A 40 -1.10 -7.51 -6.72
CA LEU A 40 0.12 -8.26 -7.06
C LEU A 40 -0.16 -9.69 -7.54
N GLY A 41 -1.30 -10.28 -7.16
CA GLY A 41 -1.61 -11.69 -7.43
C GLY A 41 -1.93 -12.04 -8.89
N ARG A 42 -1.82 -11.10 -9.83
CA ARG A 42 -2.22 -11.33 -11.23
C ARG A 42 -1.08 -11.35 -12.24
N HIS A 43 0.05 -10.70 -12.00
CA HIS A 43 1.12 -10.60 -13.00
C HIS A 43 2.49 -10.40 -12.35
N TYR A 44 3.31 -11.45 -12.34
CA TYR A 44 4.75 -11.39 -12.12
C TYR A 44 5.41 -12.54 -12.89
N GLN A 45 6.55 -12.28 -13.53
CA GLN A 45 7.30 -13.28 -14.31
C GLN A 45 8.46 -13.91 -13.53
N SER A 46 8.89 -13.25 -12.45
CA SER A 46 9.92 -13.74 -11.54
C SER A 46 9.66 -13.30 -10.11
N PHE A 47 10.31 -13.98 -9.15
CA PHE A 47 10.25 -13.55 -7.75
C PHE A 47 10.82 -12.13 -7.56
N THR A 48 11.88 -11.79 -8.30
CA THR A 48 12.47 -10.44 -8.31
C THR A 48 11.46 -9.38 -8.72
N GLU A 49 10.75 -9.59 -9.83
CA GLU A 49 9.74 -8.64 -10.32
C GLU A 49 8.60 -8.48 -9.30
N LEU A 50 8.17 -9.57 -8.65
CA LEU A 50 7.18 -9.52 -7.60
C LEU A 50 7.65 -8.63 -6.42
N VAL A 51 8.89 -8.81 -5.96
CA VAL A 51 9.47 -8.01 -4.86
C VAL A 51 9.55 -6.54 -5.25
N ASP A 52 10.09 -6.22 -6.43
CA ASP A 52 10.23 -4.83 -6.89
C ASP A 52 8.87 -4.14 -7.04
N THR A 53 7.90 -4.85 -7.62
CA THR A 53 6.52 -4.33 -7.79
C THR A 53 5.85 -4.11 -6.43
N THR A 54 6.09 -5.01 -5.46
CA THR A 54 5.58 -4.86 -4.10
C THR A 54 6.10 -3.57 -3.46
N LEU A 55 7.41 -3.33 -3.54
CA LEU A 55 8.05 -2.16 -2.95
C LEU A 55 7.55 -0.85 -3.58
N ASP A 56 7.40 -0.81 -4.90
CA ASP A 56 6.84 0.35 -5.59
C ASP A 56 5.39 0.62 -5.15
N MET A 57 4.56 -0.43 -5.09
CA MET A 57 3.16 -0.29 -4.69
C MET A 57 2.99 0.14 -3.23
N GLU A 58 3.77 -0.43 -2.31
CA GLU A 58 3.76 0.01 -0.90
C GLU A 58 4.11 1.48 -0.77
N ASN A 59 5.15 1.93 -1.48
CA ASN A 59 5.56 3.32 -1.47
C ASN A 59 4.45 4.23 -2.02
N ARG A 60 3.83 3.86 -3.14
CA ARG A 60 2.71 4.61 -3.73
C ARG A 60 1.50 4.68 -2.80
N LEU A 61 1.15 3.58 -2.15
CA LEU A 61 0.05 3.54 -1.17
C LEU A 61 0.35 4.39 0.06
N CYS A 62 1.60 4.39 0.54
CA CYS A 62 2.05 5.22 1.63
C CYS A 62 1.88 6.71 1.28
N VAL A 63 2.43 7.14 0.14
CA VAL A 63 2.33 8.53 -0.34
C VAL A 63 0.86 8.95 -0.53
N ALA A 64 0.03 8.08 -1.12
CA ALA A 64 -1.40 8.36 -1.31
C ALA A 64 -2.15 8.52 0.02
N ASN A 65 -1.85 7.69 1.02
CA ASN A 65 -2.44 7.80 2.35
C ASN A 65 -2.01 9.10 3.06
N GLU A 66 -0.75 9.51 2.92
CA GLU A 66 -0.29 10.79 3.47
C GLU A 66 -0.94 11.99 2.80
N ASP A 67 -1.12 11.96 1.48
CA ASP A 67 -1.84 13.00 0.73
C ASP A 67 -3.32 13.07 1.15
N GLN A 68 -3.99 11.92 1.30
CA GLN A 68 -5.35 11.87 1.82
C GLN A 68 -5.43 12.42 3.25
N LYS A 69 -4.48 12.10 4.11
CA LYS A 69 -4.43 12.62 5.48
C LYS A 69 -4.28 14.14 5.47
N ARG A 70 -3.40 14.69 4.63
CA ARG A 70 -3.22 16.15 4.45
C ARG A 70 -4.49 16.82 3.92
N LYS A 71 -5.16 16.23 2.93
CA LYS A 71 -6.44 16.73 2.39
C LYS A 71 -7.56 16.73 3.44
N ARG A 72 -7.66 15.67 4.24
CA ARG A 72 -8.62 15.61 5.36
C ARG A 72 -8.32 16.70 6.38
N GLN A 73 -7.06 16.88 6.78
CA GLN A 73 -6.68 17.94 7.72
C GLN A 73 -6.92 19.36 7.17
N ALA A 74 -6.69 19.59 5.88
CA ALA A 74 -6.98 20.87 5.22
C ALA A 74 -8.49 21.15 5.15
N ASN A 75 -9.31 20.13 4.88
CA ASN A 75 -10.78 20.26 4.88
C ASN A 75 -11.38 20.32 6.29
N SER A 76 -10.64 19.89 7.32
CA SER A 76 -11.04 20.02 8.73
C SER A 76 -10.71 21.39 9.33
N ALA A 77 -10.15 22.34 8.58
CA ALA A 77 -9.92 23.69 9.07
C ALA A 77 -11.29 24.35 9.40
N PRO A 78 -11.53 24.76 10.65
CA PRO A 78 -12.78 25.41 11.04
C PRO A 78 -12.74 26.86 10.52
N GLY A 79 -13.25 27.07 9.32
CA GLY A 79 -13.11 28.35 8.64
C GLY A 79 -14.17 28.62 7.57
N SER A 80 -15.40 28.13 7.74
CA SER A 80 -16.53 28.52 6.89
C SER A 80 -17.66 29.11 7.72
N SER A 81 -17.37 30.22 8.40
CA SER A 81 -18.38 31.17 8.85
C SER A 81 -18.96 31.92 7.64
N GLN A 82 -19.64 31.21 6.74
CA GLN A 82 -20.47 31.86 5.73
C GLN A 82 -21.82 32.17 6.38
N LYS A 83 -21.89 33.33 7.04
CA LYS A 83 -23.15 33.96 7.47
C LYS A 83 -24.06 34.13 6.25
N GLN A 84 -24.96 33.19 6.01
CA GLN A 84 -26.11 33.40 5.14
C GLN A 84 -27.07 34.35 5.85
N LYS A 85 -27.19 35.57 5.31
CA LYS A 85 -28.20 36.55 5.71
C LYS A 85 -29.59 35.99 5.43
N ALA A 86 -30.44 35.91 6.44
CA ALA A 86 -31.89 35.92 6.28
C ALA A 86 -32.42 37.03 7.19
N ASN A 87 -32.43 38.26 6.67
CA ASN A 87 -33.11 39.37 7.32
C ASN A 87 -34.61 39.16 7.04
N TYR A 88 -35.31 38.57 7.99
CA TYR A 88 -36.77 38.44 7.94
C TYR A 88 -37.40 39.82 8.15
N GLN A 89 -38.19 40.18 7.15
CA GLN A 89 -39.18 41.23 7.09
C GLN A 89 -40.14 41.18 8.29
N GLN A 90 -40.34 42.29 9.01
CA GLN A 90 -41.58 42.67 9.73
C GLN A 90 -41.65 44.20 9.69
N GLN A 91 -42.51 44.77 8.84
CA GLN A 91 -43.88 45.24 9.13
C GLN A 91 -43.89 46.42 10.10
#